data_AF-A0A350PKU6-F1
#
_entry.id   AF-A0A350PKU6-F1
#
_cell.length_a   1.000
_cell.length_b   1.000
_cell.length_c   1.000
_cell.angle_alpha   90.00
_cell.angle_beta   90.00
_cell.angle_gamma   90.00
#
_symmetry.space_group_name_H-M   'P 1'
#
loop_
_entity.id
_entity.type
_entity.pdbx_description
1 polymer ?
#
loop_
_entity_poly.entity_id
_entity_poly.type
_entity_poly.pdbx_seq_one_letter_code
_entity_poly.pdbx_strand_id
1 'polypeptide(L)' 'VRDVHYTHYGRLCPIETPEGPNIGLISSLCIHAKVNDFGFIETPYRKVKDKKVSKSVEYLAAEQEDETVIAQANA' A
#
# COMPACT_ATOMS: atom_id res chain seq x y z
N VAL A 1 -2.58 5.93 16.06
CA VAL A 1 -2.19 4.49 16.05
C VAL A 1 -3.34 3.56 15.72
N ARG A 2 -4.58 3.83 16.17
CA ARG A 2 -5.77 3.05 15.79
C ARG A 2 -6.45 3.55 14.51
N ASP A 3 -6.14 4.79 14.12
CA ASP A 3 -6.71 5.41 12.93
C ASP A 3 -6.06 4.86 11.64
N VAL A 4 -6.84 4.86 10.57
CA VAL A 4 -6.34 4.54 9.24
C VAL A 4 -5.50 5.70 8.73
N HIS A 5 -4.23 5.42 8.44
CA HIS A 5 -3.32 6.38 7.82
C HIS A 5 -3.33 6.24 6.30
N TYR A 6 -3.06 7.31 5.56
CA TYR A 6 -3.10 7.29 4.09
C TYR A 6 -2.10 6.27 3.50
N THR A 7 -0.94 6.11 4.15
CA THR A 7 0.09 5.13 3.75
C THR A 7 -0.36 3.67 3.88
N HIS A 8 -1.47 3.39 4.57
CA HIS A 8 -2.02 2.03 4.64
C HIS A 8 -2.54 1.54 3.29
N TYR A 9 -2.80 2.45 2.33
CA TYR A 9 -3.32 2.10 1.02
C TYR A 9 -2.43 1.05 0.33
N GLY A 10 -3.02 -0.10 0.02
CA GLY A 10 -2.32 -1.23 -0.61
C GLY A 10 -1.34 -2.00 0.29
N ARG A 11 -1.17 -1.61 1.56
CA ARG A 11 -0.26 -2.25 2.54
C ARG A 11 -1.03 -3.00 3.63
N LEU A 12 -1.96 -2.31 4.28
CA LEU A 12 -2.80 -2.84 5.36
C LEU A 12 -4.27 -2.72 4.96
N CYS A 13 -5.06 -3.74 5.24
CA CYS A 13 -6.49 -3.73 4.98
C CYS A 13 -7.19 -2.81 5.98
N PRO A 14 -7.82 -1.69 5.55
CA PRO A 14 -8.45 -0.76 6.48
C PRO A 14 -9.77 -1.27 7.06
N ILE A 15 -10.31 -2.37 6.51
CA ILE A 15 -11.60 -2.94 6.89
C ILE A 15 -11.41 -4.15 7.81
N GLU A 16 -10.38 -4.95 7.58
CA GLU A 16 -10.14 -6.20 8.30
C GLU A 16 -9.42 -5.94 9.62
N THR A 17 -10.18 -5.40 10.57
CA THR A 17 -9.77 -5.16 11.96
C THR A 17 -10.88 -5.67 12.90
N PRO A 18 -10.54 -6.29 14.04
CA PRO A 18 -11.55 -6.78 14.97
C PRO A 18 -12.33 -5.62 15.59
N GLU A 19 -13.65 -5.78 15.70
CA GLU A 19 -14.49 -4.80 16.40
C GLU A 19 -14.25 -4.82 17.91
N GLY A 20 -14.65 -3.74 18.60
CA GLY A 20 -14.57 -3.65 20.06
C GLY A 20 -13.24 -3.08 20.57
N PRO A 21 -12.72 -3.54 21.74
CA PRO A 21 -11.56 -2.93 22.39
C PRO A 21 -10.27 -2.93 21.55
N ASN A 22 -10.17 -3.90 20.62
CA ASN A 22 -8.99 -4.14 19.79
C ASN A 22 -9.08 -3.47 18.40
N ILE A 23 -10.11 -2.67 18.14
CA ILE A 23 -10.27 -1.97 16.87
C ILE A 23 -9.06 -1.08 16.55
N GLY A 24 -8.52 -1.25 15.35
CA GLY A 24 -7.34 -0.52 14.86
C GLY A 24 -6.01 -0.93 15.50
N LEU A 25 -6.00 -1.91 16.42
CA LEU A 25 -4.75 -2.45 16.99
C LEU A 25 -4.23 -3.67 16.22
N ILE A 26 -5.15 -4.44 15.63
CA ILE A 26 -4.84 -5.61 14.83
C ILE A 26 -5.35 -5.34 13.42
N SER A 27 -4.49 -5.54 12.42
CA SER A 27 -4.81 -5.33 11.01
C SER A 27 -4.17 -6.43 10.18
N SER A 28 -4.85 -6.81 9.10
CA SER A 28 -4.33 -7.77 8.12
C SER A 28 -3.56 -7.08 6.99
N LEU A 29 -2.65 -7.81 6.35
CA LEU A 29 -1.93 -7.37 5.15
C LEU A 29 -2.84 -7.37 3.92
N CYS A 30 -2.61 -6.44 3.00
CA CYS A 30 -3.28 -6.42 1.70
C CYS A 30 -2.82 -7.56 0.78
N ILE A 31 -3.66 -7.93 -0.20
CA ILE A 31 -3.48 -9.09 -1.10
C ILE A 31 -2.10 -9.13 -1.79
N HIS A 32 -1.57 -7.96 -2.17
CA HIS A 32 -0.29 -7.85 -2.88
C HIS A 32 0.80 -7.16 -2.06
N ALA A 33 0.56 -6.91 -0.77
CA ALA A 33 1.58 -6.33 0.10
C ALA A 33 2.72 -7.34 0.31
N LYS A 34 3.95 -6.84 0.37
CA LYS A 34 5.14 -7.63 0.70
C LYS A 34 5.94 -6.94 1.79
N VAL A 35 6.65 -7.73 2.59
CA VAL A 35 7.60 -7.22 3.57
C VAL A 35 9.00 -7.35 2.98
N ASN A 36 9.75 -6.26 2.93
CA ASN A 36 11.14 -6.28 2.47
C ASN A 36 12.12 -6.75 3.57
N ASP A 37 13.40 -6.91 3.24
CA ASP A 37 14.42 -7.41 4.17
C ASP A 37 14.64 -6.51 5.40
N PHE A 38 14.22 -5.24 5.32
CA PHE A 38 14.29 -4.26 6.41
C PHE A 38 13.01 -4.21 7.25
N GLY A 39 11.98 -4.99 6.90
CA GLY A 39 10.71 -5.05 7.62
C GLY A 39 9.68 -4.00 7.18
N PHE A 40 9.93 -3.24 6.12
CA PHE A 40 8.94 -2.30 5.59
C PHE A 40 7.93 -3.01 4.68
N ILE A 41 6.68 -2.56 4.74
CA ILE A 41 5.61 -3.06 3.87
C ILE A 41 5.61 -2.27 2.56
N GLU A 42 5.71 -2.99 1.46
CA GLU A 42 5.74 -2.44 0.11
C GLU A 42 4.51 -2.87 -0.68
N THR A 43 4.09 -2.00 -1.60
CA THR A 43 2.93 -2.21 -2.47
C THR A 43 3.36 -2.15 -3.92
N PRO A 44 2.86 -3.04 -4.79
CA PRO A 44 3.21 -3.02 -6.21
C PRO A 44 2.47 -1.93 -6.98
N TYR A 45 3.22 -1.22 -7.82
CA TYR A 45 2.74 -0.23 -8.76
C TYR A 45 3.25 -0.51 -10.17
N ARG A 46 2.51 -0.03 -11.19
CA ARG A 46 2.94 -0.11 -12.59
C ARG A 46 3.60 1.20 -13.01
N LYS A 47 4.83 1.11 -13.52
CA LYS A 47 5.55 2.28 -14.00
C LYS A 47 4.86 2.89 -15.21
N VAL A 48 4.66 4.21 -15.20
CA VAL A 48 4.25 4.95 -16.39
C VAL A 48 5.49 5.58 -17.01
N LYS A 49 5.75 5.29 -18.29
CA LYS A 49 6.86 5.87 -19.05
C LYS A 49 6.32 6.39 -20.37
N ASP A 50 6.74 7.58 -20.78
CA ASP A 50 6.33 8.20 -22.05
C ASP A 50 4.80 8.24 -22.22
N LYS A 51 4.08 8.55 -21.13
CA LYS A 51 2.60 8.58 -21.06
C LYS A 51 1.90 7.24 -21.34
N LYS A 52 2.63 6.12 -21.30
CA LYS A 52 2.10 4.77 -21.46
C LYS A 52 2.35 3.93 -20.22
N VAL A 53 1.35 3.16 -19.82
CA VAL A 53 1.47 2.26 -18.67
C VAL A 53 2.31 1.04 -19.07
N SER A 54 3.45 0.84 -18.40
CA SER A 54 4.30 -0.34 -18.60
C SER A 54 3.65 -1.60 -18.03
N LYS A 55 4.16 -2.77 -18.43
CA LYS A 55 3.85 -4.06 -17.79
C LYS A 55 4.78 -4.37 -16.60
N SER A 56 5.83 -3.57 -16.41
CA SER A 56 6.74 -3.70 -15.27
C SER A 56 6.06 -3.28 -13.97
N VAL A 57 6.14 -4.16 -12.97
CA VAL A 57 5.64 -3.91 -11.62
C VAL A 57 6.83 -3.63 -10.71
N GLU A 58 6.80 -2.49 -10.02
CA GLU A 58 7.80 -2.07 -9.05
C GLU A 58 7.12 -2.00 -7.67
N TYR A 59 7.77 -2.54 -6.63
CA TYR A 59 7.28 -2.45 -5.26
C TYR A 59 7.82 -1.17 -4.63
N LEU A 60 6.93 -0.37 -4.06
CA LEU A 60 7.27 0.91 -3.45
C LEU A 60 6.96 0.89 -1.95
N ALA A 61 7.93 1.34 -1.15
CA ALA A 61 7.73 1.68 0.25
C ALA A 61 6.92 2.99 0.39
N ALA A 62 6.41 3.27 1.58
CA ALA A 62 5.56 4.44 1.83
C ALA A 62 6.27 5.77 1.50
N GLU A 63 7.55 5.89 1.83
CA GLU A 63 8.35 7.09 1.53
C GLU A 63 8.51 7.32 0.01
N GLN A 64 8.77 6.24 -0.74
CA GLN A 64 8.91 6.31 -2.20
C GLN A 64 7.59 6.63 -2.90
N GLU A 65 6.47 6.18 -2.33
CA GLU A 65 5.13 6.49 -2.83
C GLU A 65 4.84 8.00 -2.72
N ASP A 66 5.21 8.62 -1.61
CA ASP A 66 5.01 10.06 -1.36
C ASP A 66 5.78 10.97 -2.33
N GLU A 67 6.89 10.50 -2.90
CA GLU A 67 7.66 11.23 -3.91
C GLU A 67 7.06 11.15 -5.32
N THR A 68 6.00 10.36 -5.51
CA THR A 68 5.42 10.07 -6.83
C THR A 68 3.93 10.37 -6.91
N VAL A 69 3.45 10.66 -8.12
CA VAL A 69 2.01 10.85 -8.36
C VAL A 69 1.41 9.53 -8.81
N ILE A 70 0.52 8.97 -7.98
CA ILE A 70 -0.17 7.71 -8.24
C ILE A 70 -1.52 7.96 -8.93
N ALA A 71 -1.73 7.31 -10.07
CA ALA A 71 -3.02 7.26 -10.75
C ALA A 71 -3.81 6.01 -10.32
N GLN A 72 -5.14 6.09 -10.32
CA GLN A 72 -6.00 4.95 -10.03
C GLN A 72 -6.00 3.92 -11.18
N ALA A 73 -6.27 2.66 -10.85
CA ALA A 73 -6.25 1.57 -11.81
C ALA A 73 -7.38 1.60 -12.85
N ASN A 74 -8.49 2.29 -12.54
CA ASN A 74 -9.71 2.35 -13.35
C ASN A 74 -9.84 3.65 -14.17
N ALA A 75 -8.74 4.40 -14.35
CA ALA A 75 -8.71 5.61 -15.17
C ALA A 75 -8.78 5.31 -16.68
#